data_AF-A0ABD3BBW8-F1
#
_entry.id   AF-A0ABD3BBW8-F1
#
_cell.length_a   1.000
_cell.length_b   1.000
_cell.length_c   1.000
_cell.angle_alpha   90.00
_cell.angle_beta   90.00
_cell.angle_gamma   90.00
#
_symmetry.space_group_name_H-M   'P 1'
#
loop_
_entity.id
_entity.type
_entity.pdbx_description
1 polymer ?
#
loop_
_entity_poly.entity_id
_entity_poly.type
_entity_poly.pdbx_seq_one_letter_code
_entity_poly.pdbx_strand_id
1 'polypeptide(L)'
;MWFPRKRGFSLGRAYYVPPGSGEAYYQRCLINVIRGATCHEDMMKVNNVQYNTYKDACYALGLIEDDKEYIDAINEASKWASARSLRRMFCTLLLENCMQNPIRKITVTQSRVATV
;
A
#
# COMPACT_ATOMS: atom_id res chain seq x y z
N MET A 1 -35.49 -12.96 -1.36
CA MET A 1 -35.29 -14.13 -2.24
C MET A 1 -33.80 -14.42 -2.31
N TRP A 2 -33.33 -15.56 -1.79
CA TRP A 2 -31.92 -15.95 -1.87
C TRP A 2 -31.72 -16.81 -3.11
N PHE A 3 -30.64 -16.56 -3.88
CA PHE A 3 -30.29 -17.37 -5.05
C PHE A 3 -29.03 -18.20 -4.79
N PRO A 4 -29.00 -19.47 -5.21
CA PRO A 4 -27.82 -20.31 -5.08
C PRO A 4 -26.64 -19.73 -5.85
N ARG A 5 -25.47 -19.63 -5.20
CA ARG A 5 -24.24 -19.22 -5.86
C ARG A 5 -23.82 -20.28 -6.89
N LYS A 6 -23.70 -19.90 -8.15
CA LYS A 6 -23.14 -20.76 -9.20
C LYS A 6 -21.68 -21.10 -8.84
N ARG A 7 -21.38 -22.37 -8.58
CA ARG A 7 -20.00 -22.86 -8.44
C ARG A 7 -19.45 -23.12 -9.85
N GLY A 8 -18.57 -22.25 -10.33
CA GLY A 8 -17.80 -22.44 -11.56
C GLY A 8 -16.49 -23.21 -11.33
N PHE A 9 -15.73 -23.42 -12.40
CA PHE A 9 -14.36 -23.92 -12.34
C PHE A 9 -13.46 -22.92 -11.59
N SER A 10 -12.68 -23.40 -10.63
CA SER A 10 -11.80 -22.59 -9.78
C SER A 10 -10.41 -23.21 -9.82
N LEU A 11 -9.42 -22.46 -10.33
CA LEU A 11 -8.01 -22.87 -10.34
C LEU A 11 -7.41 -22.97 -8.93
N GLY A 12 -7.97 -22.26 -7.95
CA GLY A 12 -7.53 -22.31 -6.55
C GLY A 12 -8.05 -21.14 -5.72
N ARG A 13 -7.75 -21.16 -4.41
CA ARG A 13 -7.95 -20.02 -3.51
C ARG A 13 -6.62 -19.32 -3.30
N ALA A 14 -6.60 -18.01 -3.49
CA ALA A 14 -5.42 -17.21 -3.21
C ALA A 14 -5.28 -17.00 -1.68
N TYR A 15 -4.10 -17.24 -1.09
CA TYR A 15 -3.84 -17.10 0.35
C TYR A 15 -3.78 -15.66 0.81
N TYR A 16 -4.40 -15.27 1.92
CA TYR A 16 -4.30 -13.89 2.40
C TYR A 16 -2.83 -13.41 2.48
N VAL A 17 -2.54 -12.27 1.86
CA VAL A 17 -1.24 -11.61 1.90
C VAL A 17 -1.45 -10.27 2.59
N PRO A 18 -0.78 -9.99 3.73
CA PRO A 18 -0.93 -8.72 4.41
C PRO A 18 -0.27 -7.57 3.62
N PRO A 19 -0.75 -6.31 3.78
CA PRO A 19 -0.19 -5.14 3.09
C PRO A 19 1.31 -4.92 3.32
N GLY A 20 1.82 -5.32 4.48
CA GLY A 20 3.25 -5.26 4.83
C GLY A 20 4.15 -6.23 4.03
N SER A 21 3.58 -7.12 3.22
CA SER A 21 4.35 -8.07 2.39
C SER A 21 4.93 -7.46 1.11
N GLY A 22 4.79 -6.16 0.90
CA GLY A 22 5.43 -5.44 -0.22
C GLY A 22 4.94 -5.93 -1.58
N GLU A 23 5.86 -6.40 -2.44
CA GLU A 23 5.54 -6.79 -3.82
C GLU A 23 4.52 -7.92 -3.93
N ALA A 24 4.56 -8.90 -3.03
CA ALA A 24 3.60 -10.00 -3.04
C ALA A 24 2.15 -9.52 -2.81
N TYR A 25 1.96 -8.44 -2.04
CA TYR A 25 0.66 -7.83 -1.83
C TYR A 25 0.17 -7.15 -3.12
N TYR A 26 1.03 -6.37 -3.79
CA TYR A 26 0.66 -5.69 -5.04
C TYR A 26 0.36 -6.66 -6.17
N GLN A 27 1.18 -7.69 -6.33
CA GLN A 27 0.95 -8.73 -7.32
C GLN A 27 -0.41 -9.42 -7.08
N ARG A 28 -0.74 -9.72 -5.82
CA ARG A 28 -2.05 -10.28 -5.47
C ARG A 28 -3.20 -9.33 -5.81
N CYS A 29 -3.06 -8.04 -5.54
CA CYS A 29 -4.05 -7.03 -5.92
C CYS A 29 -4.28 -7.03 -7.44
N LEU A 30 -3.21 -7.08 -8.23
CA LEU A 30 -3.29 -7.09 -9.69
C LEU A 30 -3.96 -8.36 -10.23
N ILE A 31 -3.64 -9.54 -9.69
CA ILE A 31 -4.26 -10.82 -10.09
C ILE A 31 -5.78 -10.80 -9.88
N ASN A 32 -6.28 -10.08 -8.88
CA ASN A 32 -7.72 -9.97 -8.63
C ASN A 32 -8.44 -9.03 -9.60
N VAL A 33 -7.73 -8.10 -10.23
CA VAL A 33 -8.29 -7.03 -11.07
C VAL A 33 -8.08 -7.31 -12.55
N ILE A 34 -6.85 -7.66 -12.94
CA ILE A 34 -6.45 -7.92 -14.32
C ILE A 34 -6.88 -9.34 -14.70
N ARG A 35 -7.75 -9.45 -15.70
CA ARG A 35 -8.20 -10.74 -16.23
C ARG A 35 -7.40 -11.10 -17.47
N GLY A 36 -6.98 -12.36 -17.56
CA GLY A 36 -6.37 -12.91 -18.78
C GLY A 36 -4.91 -12.49 -19.01
N ALA A 37 -4.21 -12.00 -17.99
CA ALA A 37 -2.77 -11.82 -18.08
C ALA A 37 -2.08 -13.17 -18.31
N THR A 38 -1.20 -13.23 -19.31
CA THR A 38 -0.50 -14.47 -19.69
C THR A 38 0.95 -14.47 -19.22
N CYS A 39 1.54 -13.29 -19.02
CA CYS A 39 2.89 -13.11 -18.51
C CYS A 39 2.95 -12.02 -17.42
N HIS A 40 4.11 -11.89 -16.79
CA HIS A 40 4.38 -10.87 -15.77
C HIS A 40 4.28 -9.43 -16.33
N GLU A 41 4.67 -9.24 -17.58
CA GLU A 41 4.63 -7.93 -18.23
C GLU A 41 3.19 -7.47 -18.44
N ASP A 42 2.29 -8.39 -18.84
CA ASP A 42 0.85 -8.12 -18.97
C ASP A 42 0.23 -7.66 -17.65
N MET A 43 0.67 -8.24 -16.52
CA MET A 43 0.18 -7.84 -15.19
C MET A 43 0.60 -6.42 -14.80
N MET A 44 1.68 -5.90 -15.38
CA MET A 44 2.17 -4.54 -15.13
C MET A 44 1.75 -3.55 -16.22
N LYS A 45 0.89 -3.97 -17.15
CA LYS A 45 0.39 -3.11 -18.23
C LYS A 45 -0.99 -2.58 -17.86
N VAL A 46 -1.08 -1.26 -17.69
CA VAL A 46 -2.35 -0.57 -17.36
C VAL A 46 -2.62 0.47 -18.44
N ASN A 47 -3.80 0.41 -19.07
CA ASN A 47 -4.19 1.33 -20.15
C ASN A 47 -3.14 1.47 -21.28
N ASN A 48 -2.54 0.35 -21.70
CA ASN A 48 -1.44 0.28 -22.67
C ASN A 48 -0.10 0.91 -22.25
N VAL A 49 0.05 1.35 -20.99
CA VAL A 49 1.32 1.82 -20.44
C VAL A 49 1.98 0.69 -19.65
N GLN A 50 3.26 0.44 -19.91
CA GLN A 50 4.06 -0.53 -19.18
C GLN A 50 4.67 0.11 -17.93
N TYR A 51 4.48 -0.51 -16.77
CA TYR A 51 5.08 -0.08 -15.52
C TYR A 51 6.24 -1.00 -15.10
N ASN A 52 7.20 -0.45 -14.36
CA ASN A 52 8.39 -1.17 -13.91
C ASN A 52 8.16 -1.99 -12.64
N THR A 53 7.18 -1.60 -11.82
CA THR A 53 6.85 -2.31 -10.58
C THR A 53 5.36 -2.58 -10.50
N TYR A 54 5.00 -3.66 -9.80
CA TYR A 54 3.60 -3.96 -9.48
C TYR A 54 2.92 -2.85 -8.68
N LYS A 55 3.70 -2.12 -7.86
CA LYS A 55 3.20 -0.99 -7.09
C LYS A 55 2.72 0.14 -8.02
N ASP A 56 3.52 0.48 -9.02
CA ASP A 56 3.18 1.56 -9.96
C ASP A 56 1.96 1.19 -10.82
N ALA A 57 1.85 -0.08 -11.23
CA ALA A 57 0.67 -0.58 -11.92
C ALA A 57 -0.59 -0.50 -11.02
N CYS A 58 -0.49 -0.89 -9.75
CA CYS A 58 -1.58 -0.72 -8.79
C CYS A 58 -1.95 0.75 -8.58
N TYR A 59 -0.96 1.65 -8.54
CA TYR A 59 -1.17 3.09 -8.41
C TYR A 59 -1.90 3.66 -9.62
N ALA A 60 -1.49 3.27 -10.84
CA ALA A 60 -2.16 3.66 -12.08
C ALA A 60 -3.60 3.15 -12.20
N LEU A 61 -3.91 2.00 -11.58
CA LEU A 61 -5.26 1.46 -11.46
C LEU A 61 -6.09 2.13 -10.34
N GLY A 62 -5.48 2.98 -9.51
CA GLY A 62 -6.13 3.59 -8.35
C GLY A 62 -6.44 2.59 -7.22
N LEU A 63 -5.72 1.47 -7.16
CA LEU A 63 -5.91 0.44 -6.11
C LEU A 63 -5.23 0.81 -4.79
N ILE A 64 -4.27 1.74 -4.84
CA ILE A 64 -3.41 2.10 -3.71
C ILE A 64 -3.23 3.61 -3.73
N GLU A 65 -3.55 4.26 -2.62
CA GLU A 65 -3.21 5.66 -2.38
C GLU A 65 -1.77 5.77 -1.87
N ASP A 66 -1.09 6.86 -2.25
CA ASP A 66 0.29 7.10 -1.81
C ASP A 66 0.33 7.29 -0.29
N ASP A 67 1.40 6.85 0.37
CA ASP A 67 1.56 7.07 1.81
C ASP A 67 1.72 8.57 2.16
N LYS A 68 1.70 9.47 1.16
CA LYS A 68 1.82 10.92 1.30
C LYS A 68 0.83 11.49 2.30
N GLU A 69 -0.41 11.04 2.29
CA GLU A 69 -1.41 11.57 3.22
C GLU A 69 -1.01 11.33 4.68
N TYR A 70 -0.46 10.16 4.99
CA TYR A 70 0.05 9.86 6.33
C TYR A 70 1.31 10.65 6.67
N ILE A 71 2.20 10.88 5.69
CA ILE A 71 3.39 11.71 5.88
C ILE A 71 2.98 13.16 6.17
N ASP A 72 2.05 13.71 5.40
CA ASP A 72 1.57 15.08 5.54
C ASP A 72 0.81 15.26 6.84
N ALA A 73 -0.01 14.28 7.24
CA ALA A 73 -0.67 14.28 8.55
C ALA A 73 0.32 14.25 9.72
N ILE A 74 1.40 13.45 9.64
CA ILE A 74 2.47 13.45 10.65
C ILE A 74 3.20 14.81 10.66
N ASN A 75 3.51 15.37 9.50
CA ASN A 75 4.20 16.64 9.37
C ASN A 75 3.35 17.80 9.91
N GLU A 76 2.05 17.81 9.65
CA GLU A 76 1.12 18.79 10.20
C GLU A 76 0.98 18.63 11.71
N ALA A 77 0.76 17.40 12.19
CA ALA A 77 0.72 17.09 13.61
C ALA A 77 2.00 17.52 14.32
N SER A 78 3.17 17.44 13.68
CA SER A 78 4.44 17.85 14.28
C SER A 78 4.51 19.33 14.65
N LYS A 79 3.67 20.17 14.04
CA LYS A 79 3.63 21.62 14.29
C LYS A 79 2.91 21.97 15.60
N TRP A 80 1.99 21.11 16.07
CA TRP A 80 1.11 21.42 17.20
C TRP A 80 1.01 20.32 18.26
N ALA A 81 1.35 19.07 17.93
CA ALA A 81 1.22 17.92 18.82
C ALA A 81 2.47 17.69 19.68
N SER A 82 2.26 17.12 20.88
CA SER A 82 3.36 16.74 21.76
C SER A 82 4.17 15.54 21.20
N ALA A 83 5.44 15.43 21.61
CA ALA A 83 6.29 14.29 21.26
C ALA A 83 5.72 12.93 21.71
N ARG A 84 4.89 12.89 22.76
CA ARG A 84 4.19 11.66 23.17
C ARG A 84 3.07 11.30 22.20
N SER A 85 2.31 12.29 21.73
CA SER A 85 1.22 12.12 20.77
C SER A 85 1.75 11.65 19.41
N LEU A 86 2.85 12.23 18.92
CA LEU A 86 3.48 11.83 17.66
C LEU A 86 3.99 10.38 17.69
N ARG A 87 4.65 9.98 18.80
CA ARG A 87 5.09 8.58 18.98
C ARG A 87 3.92 7.61 18.95
N ARG A 88 2.80 7.95 19.61
CA ARG A 88 1.60 7.12 19.63
C ARG A 88 0.99 6.99 18.22
N MET A 89 0.87 8.10 17.49
CA MET A 89 0.37 8.11 16.12
C MET A 89 1.24 7.26 15.20
N PHE A 90 2.57 7.38 15.31
CA PHE A 90 3.52 6.56 14.57
C PHE A 90 3.37 5.06 14.89
N CYS A 91 3.26 4.70 16.18
CA CYS A 91 3.02 3.31 16.58
C CYS A 91 1.70 2.76 16.01
N THR A 92 0.62 3.55 16.00
CA THR A 92 -0.66 3.14 15.39
C THR A 92 -0.51 2.89 13.89
N LEU A 93 0.16 3.80 13.16
CA LEU A 93 0.41 3.62 11.73
C LEU A 93 1.27 2.40 11.40
N LEU A 94 2.20 2.04 12.30
CA LEU A 94 2.99 0.80 12.18
C LEU A 94 2.14 -0.45 12.40
N LEU A 95 1.26 -0.44 13.42
CA LEU A 95 0.40 -1.58 13.75
C LEU A 95 -0.60 -1.89 12.63
N GLU A 96 -1.15 -0.85 11.99
CA GLU A 96 -2.12 -1.01 10.90
C GLU A 96 -1.48 -1.44 9.56
N ASN A 97 -0.15 -1.53 9.47
CA ASN A 97 0.60 -1.79 8.23
C ASN A 97 0.23 -0.83 7.08
N CYS A 98 -0.30 0.36 7.38
CA CYS A 98 -0.62 1.40 6.40
C CYS A 98 0.62 2.00 5.75
N MET A 99 1.79 1.86 6.39
CA MET A 99 3.05 2.41 5.94
C MET A 99 3.92 1.32 5.33
N GLN A 100 4.09 1.35 4.01
CA GLN A 100 4.85 0.33 3.29
C GLN A 100 6.37 0.43 3.53
N ASN A 101 6.86 1.58 4.00
CA ASN A 101 8.26 1.81 4.32
C ASN A 101 8.43 2.74 5.55
N PRO A 102 8.39 2.19 6.78
CA PRO A 102 8.49 3.01 7.99
C PRO A 102 9.89 3.60 8.24
N ILE A 103 10.94 2.91 7.80
CA ILE A 103 12.34 3.26 8.11
C ILE A 103 12.82 4.50 7.34
N ARG A 104 12.39 4.69 6.09
CA ARG A 104 12.78 5.83 5.24
C ARG A 104 12.22 7.19 5.71
N LYS A 105 11.25 7.19 6.62
CA LYS A 105 10.50 8.41 7.01
C LYS A 105 10.93 9.00 8.36
N ILE A 106 11.81 8.32 9.09
CA ILE A 106 12.41 8.83 10.34
C ILE A 106 13.40 9.99 10.06
N THR A 107 14.01 10.02 8.87
CA THR A 107 15.03 11.01 8.52
C THR A 107 14.46 12.42 8.30
N VAL A 108 13.17 12.55 7.95
CA VAL A 108 12.54 13.88 7.73
C VAL A 108 12.28 14.60 9.06
N THR A 109 12.11 13.87 10.16
CA THR A 109 11.88 14.48 11.49
C THR A 109 13.17 14.76 12.26
N GLN A 110 14.32 14.17 11.89
CA GLN A 110 15.59 14.42 12.59
C GLN A 110 16.31 15.71 12.18
N SER A 111 15.95 16.36 11.07
CA SER A 111 16.60 17.62 10.65
C SER A 111 16.22 18.86 11.46
N ARG A 112 15.29 18.75 12.44
CA ARG A 112 14.89 19.88 13.32
C ARG A 112 15.13 19.68 14.81
N VAL A 113 15.63 18.52 15.24
CA VAL A 113 15.96 18.29 16.66
C VAL A 113 17.41 18.72 17.00
N ALA A 114 18.18 19.18 16.01
CA ALA A 114 19.58 19.62 16.16
C ALA A 114 19.76 21.15 16.17
N THR A 115 18.71 21.94 16.44
CA THR A 115 18.82 23.41 16.56
C THR A 115 18.11 23.95 17.79
N VAL A 116 18.40 23.33 18.94
CA VAL A 116 18.32 24.00 20.25
C VAL A 116 19.64 23.74 20.97
#